data_AF-A0A8J5H8Q8-F1
#
_entry.id   AF-A0A8J5H8Q8-F1
#
_cell.length_a   1.000
_cell.length_b   1.000
_cell.length_c   1.000
_cell.angle_alpha   90.00
_cell.angle_beta   90.00
_cell.angle_gamma   90.00
#
_symmetry.space_group_name_H-M   'P 1'
#
loop_
_entity.id
_entity.type
_entity.pdbx_description
1 polymer ?
#
loop_
_entity_poly.entity_id
_entity_poly.type
_entity_poly.pdbx_seq_one_letter_code
_entity_poly.pdbx_strand_id
1 'polypeptide(L)'
;MEQLEGATFDLRSLLGSEDRDFLIRNNGDQVKISSLHGKVVGLLFSSSGAPMLCEWFIPLLAQVYKELSVWNADFEIVLFPCEMGEEYFTAYFSDMPMPWLAVPFSGADLGEPFGGLSLPSLVVLDANGKVATTKGVDLANRYRGAAYPFTEERVRELEAEEEAMLQNPTLENMLISGPMDFVLSGDGKKVHVSELQGKTVAIYFTMLASVSNDPVAQQLLDMHMKLKEIGEEFEVVVVSTDTDTEWQPFDQGLAGTAWLAVPYQFSTSAKLIINFCDDTLVIIGPDGKLLCRGVSDVVEYHGIDAYPFSPEKLEELAQLDKAKIESQTLESLLVSGELDYVLGKDGLKVPVTELVGMNVLFYFSKKDGAFAELLPVLIKAYRNIKERGNSFEIIFVSEDTDEESFEDRYGQMPWLALPFGDARKKTLTMAFNKPSDSDLVVVGPNGETVATRASGLVCSYGAAAFPFTKQREEVELEEVANGWPERINFYYYGDYELVKVYDDNFYFCDKCLLDGAGWQYWNEDHFRVHPRCALPENEEMNGTYEEDAGGEGEEQVE
;
A
#
# COMPACT_ATOMS: atom_id res chain seq x y z
N MET A 1 -27.78 17.76 11.36
CA MET A 1 -27.06 16.78 12.21
C MET A 1 -26.74 17.34 13.60
N GLU A 2 -26.16 18.54 13.74
CA GLU A 2 -25.94 19.20 15.08
C GLU A 2 -27.21 19.42 15.93
N GLN A 3 -28.41 19.36 15.35
CA GLN A 3 -29.67 19.58 16.08
C GLN A 3 -30.11 18.38 16.96
N LEU A 4 -29.50 17.20 16.81
CA LEU A 4 -29.86 15.99 17.56
C LEU A 4 -28.97 15.73 18.77
N GLU A 5 -27.73 16.22 18.77
CA GLU A 5 -26.79 15.96 19.86
C GLU A 5 -27.29 16.61 21.15
N GLY A 6 -27.35 15.80 22.22
CA GLY A 6 -27.91 16.22 23.49
C GLY A 6 -29.44 16.23 23.61
N ALA A 7 -30.18 15.93 22.54
CA ALA A 7 -31.63 15.69 22.63
C ALA A 7 -31.91 14.43 23.48
N THR A 8 -33.04 14.41 24.21
CA THR A 8 -33.42 13.27 25.05
C THR A 8 -34.70 12.64 24.54
N PHE A 9 -34.65 11.33 24.34
CA PHE A 9 -35.75 10.52 23.85
C PHE A 9 -36.17 9.50 24.91
N ASP A 10 -37.47 9.34 25.12
CA ASP A 10 -38.00 8.19 25.84
C ASP A 10 -37.91 6.95 24.95
N LEU A 11 -37.11 5.96 25.36
CA LEU A 11 -36.88 4.73 24.58
C LEU A 11 -38.18 3.99 24.26
N ARG A 12 -39.18 4.02 25.14
CA ARG A 12 -40.47 3.37 24.88
C ARG A 12 -41.22 4.07 23.75
N SER A 13 -41.24 5.40 23.76
CA SER A 13 -41.87 6.20 22.70
C SER A 13 -41.09 6.13 21.39
N LEU A 14 -39.77 5.96 21.44
CA LEU A 14 -38.91 5.92 20.25
C LEU A 14 -38.90 4.56 19.55
N LEU A 15 -38.84 3.48 20.32
CA LEU A 15 -38.69 2.12 19.80
C LEU A 15 -40.01 1.33 19.77
N GLY A 16 -41.04 1.82 20.47
CA GLY A 16 -42.34 1.18 20.60
C GLY A 16 -43.46 1.94 19.89
N SER A 17 -44.69 1.49 20.10
CA SER A 17 -45.92 2.21 19.77
C SER A 17 -46.92 2.05 20.92
N GLU A 18 -48.10 2.67 20.85
CA GLU A 18 -49.12 2.49 21.90
C GLU A 18 -49.44 1.01 22.18
N ASP A 19 -49.38 0.18 21.14
CA ASP A 19 -49.70 -1.25 21.19
C ASP A 19 -48.46 -2.18 21.16
N ARG A 20 -47.23 -1.64 21.11
CA ARG A 20 -45.98 -2.44 21.01
C ARG A 20 -44.96 -2.05 22.08
N ASP A 21 -44.59 -3.01 22.93
CA ASP A 21 -43.57 -2.85 23.99
C ASP A 21 -42.33 -3.76 23.81
N PHE A 22 -42.13 -4.35 22.63
CA PHE A 22 -41.07 -5.31 22.35
C PHE A 22 -40.25 -4.99 21.08
N LEU A 23 -39.02 -5.50 21.08
CA LEU A 23 -38.08 -5.60 19.96
C LEU A 23 -37.91 -7.07 19.58
N ILE A 24 -37.35 -7.33 18.40
CA ILE A 24 -37.09 -8.70 17.91
C ILE A 24 -35.59 -8.96 17.78
N ARG A 25 -35.15 -10.18 18.09
CA ARG A 25 -33.82 -10.68 17.74
C ARG A 25 -33.84 -11.33 16.35
N ASN A 26 -32.66 -11.50 15.76
CA ASN A 26 -32.50 -12.15 14.44
C ASN A 26 -32.97 -13.62 14.41
N ASN A 27 -33.16 -14.26 15.57
CA ASN A 27 -33.75 -15.59 15.71
C ASN A 27 -35.28 -15.58 15.93
N GLY A 28 -35.92 -14.40 15.94
CA GLY A 28 -37.35 -14.21 16.17
C GLY A 28 -37.77 -14.02 17.64
N ASP A 29 -36.85 -14.09 18.60
CA ASP A 29 -37.18 -13.89 20.01
C ASP A 29 -37.60 -12.44 20.30
N GLN A 30 -38.63 -12.28 21.13
CA GLN A 30 -39.12 -10.97 21.55
C GLN A 30 -38.45 -10.51 22.86
N VAL A 31 -37.98 -9.28 22.87
CA VAL A 31 -37.31 -8.65 24.02
C VAL A 31 -38.07 -7.38 24.40
N LYS A 32 -38.47 -7.23 25.67
CA LYS A 32 -39.18 -6.03 26.13
C LYS A 32 -38.28 -4.80 26.08
N ILE A 33 -38.80 -3.68 25.59
CA ILE A 33 -38.04 -2.40 25.52
C ILE A 33 -37.55 -1.96 26.92
N SER A 34 -38.27 -2.31 27.98
CA SER A 34 -37.86 -2.03 29.36
C SER A 34 -36.51 -2.65 29.75
N SER A 35 -36.04 -3.71 29.08
CA SER A 35 -34.73 -4.32 29.37
C SER A 35 -33.56 -3.46 28.91
N LEU A 36 -33.81 -2.41 28.11
CA LEU A 36 -32.80 -1.45 27.68
C LEU A 36 -32.63 -0.27 28.63
N HIS A 37 -33.48 -0.15 29.67
CA HIS A 37 -33.33 0.92 30.66
C HIS A 37 -31.99 0.82 31.38
N GLY A 38 -31.27 1.95 31.44
CA GLY A 38 -29.95 2.02 32.07
C GLY A 38 -28.79 1.58 31.18
N LYS A 39 -29.06 1.12 29.95
CA LYS A 39 -28.03 0.71 28.98
C LYS A 39 -27.73 1.82 27.98
N VAL A 40 -26.52 1.83 27.44
CA VAL A 40 -26.17 2.62 26.26
C VAL A 40 -26.72 1.89 25.04
N VAL A 41 -27.49 2.58 24.20
CA VAL A 41 -28.19 1.98 23.06
C VAL A 41 -27.69 2.61 21.75
N GLY A 42 -27.11 1.79 20.87
CA GLY A 42 -26.77 2.19 19.51
C GLY A 42 -27.94 1.96 18.55
N LEU A 43 -28.52 3.03 18.03
CA LEU A 43 -29.52 2.98 16.96
C LEU A 43 -28.80 2.87 15.61
N LEU A 44 -28.90 1.69 15.00
CA LEU A 44 -28.28 1.40 13.71
C LEU A 44 -29.30 1.61 12.59
N PHE A 45 -29.04 2.57 11.70
CA PHE A 45 -29.80 2.80 10.48
C PHE A 45 -29.03 2.20 9.30
N SER A 46 -29.55 1.12 8.73
CA SER A 46 -28.89 0.38 7.65
C SER A 46 -29.89 -0.28 6.67
N SER A 47 -29.44 -0.55 5.45
CA SER A 47 -30.21 -1.21 4.38
C SER A 47 -29.33 -2.14 3.54
N SER A 48 -29.92 -3.24 3.07
CA SER A 48 -29.40 -4.21 2.11
C SER A 48 -29.03 -3.62 0.75
N GLY A 49 -29.63 -2.49 0.34
CA GLY A 49 -29.36 -1.82 -0.92
C GLY A 49 -28.07 -0.98 -0.95
N ALA A 50 -27.28 -1.00 0.12
CA ALA A 50 -26.07 -0.20 0.26
C ALA A 50 -24.81 -1.09 0.20
N PRO A 51 -24.29 -1.37 -1.02
CA PRO A 51 -23.31 -2.43 -1.27
C PRO A 51 -21.97 -2.20 -0.56
N MET A 52 -21.51 -0.96 -0.46
CA MET A 52 -20.21 -0.66 0.19
C MET A 52 -20.22 -0.87 1.72
N LEU A 53 -21.32 -1.23 2.37
CA LEU A 53 -21.44 -1.14 3.85
C LEU A 53 -21.63 -2.48 4.55
N CYS A 54 -22.28 -3.45 3.90
CA CYS A 54 -22.38 -4.81 4.41
C CYS A 54 -21.00 -5.49 4.47
N GLU A 55 -20.09 -5.09 3.60
CA GLU A 55 -18.77 -5.69 3.48
C GLU A 55 -17.78 -5.24 4.56
N TRP A 56 -17.85 -3.99 5.06
CA TRP A 56 -16.89 -3.52 6.08
C TRP A 56 -17.50 -3.09 7.43
N PHE A 57 -18.59 -2.31 7.47
CA PHE A 57 -19.02 -1.68 8.73
C PHE A 57 -19.78 -2.63 9.66
N ILE A 58 -20.65 -3.50 9.13
CA ILE A 58 -21.40 -4.46 9.96
C ILE A 58 -20.45 -5.42 10.70
N PRO A 59 -19.44 -6.03 10.03
CA PRO A 59 -18.45 -6.83 10.73
C PRO A 59 -17.62 -6.03 11.75
N LEU A 60 -17.27 -4.79 11.42
CA LEU A 60 -16.58 -3.87 12.34
C LEU A 60 -17.38 -3.65 13.63
N LEU A 61 -18.65 -3.33 13.50
CA LEU A 61 -19.54 -3.07 14.62
C LEU A 61 -19.78 -4.34 15.44
N ALA A 62 -19.78 -5.52 14.81
CA ALA A 62 -19.80 -6.81 15.50
C ALA A 62 -18.54 -7.02 16.36
N GLN A 63 -17.36 -6.57 15.92
CA GLN A 63 -16.13 -6.59 16.73
C GLN A 63 -16.26 -5.67 17.95
N VAL A 64 -16.72 -4.43 17.75
CA VAL A 64 -16.97 -3.47 18.84
C VAL A 64 -17.94 -4.05 19.88
N TYR A 65 -19.03 -4.67 19.43
CA TYR A 65 -20.00 -5.29 20.33
C TYR A 65 -19.39 -6.45 21.15
N LYS A 66 -18.54 -7.28 20.52
CA LYS A 66 -17.82 -8.36 21.22
C LYS A 66 -16.82 -7.80 22.23
N GLU A 67 -16.04 -6.79 21.87
CA GLU A 67 -15.08 -6.11 22.76
C GLU A 67 -15.80 -5.57 24.01
N LEU A 68 -16.90 -4.83 23.81
CA LEU A 68 -17.70 -4.29 24.92
C LEU A 68 -18.34 -5.38 25.78
N SER A 69 -18.75 -6.51 25.19
CA SER A 69 -19.23 -7.66 25.95
C SER A 69 -18.13 -8.29 26.82
N VAL A 70 -16.88 -8.34 26.36
CA VAL A 70 -15.73 -8.83 27.16
C VAL A 70 -15.47 -7.89 28.34
N TRP A 71 -15.71 -6.60 28.17
CA TRP A 71 -15.58 -5.58 29.23
C TRP A 71 -16.76 -5.54 30.21
N ASN A 72 -17.78 -6.38 30.02
CA ASN A 72 -19.06 -6.33 30.74
C ASN A 72 -19.73 -4.95 30.66
N ALA A 73 -19.59 -4.25 29.53
CA ALA A 73 -20.26 -2.98 29.30
C ALA A 73 -21.74 -3.20 28.95
N ASP A 74 -22.61 -2.36 29.49
CA ASP A 74 -24.06 -2.38 29.24
C ASP A 74 -24.39 -1.68 27.92
N PHE A 75 -24.00 -2.28 26.80
CA PHE A 75 -24.22 -1.78 25.44
C PHE A 75 -25.14 -2.72 24.64
N GLU A 76 -26.11 -2.16 23.91
CA GLU A 76 -27.00 -2.92 23.03
C GLU A 76 -27.19 -2.20 21.69
N ILE A 77 -27.33 -2.97 20.61
CA ILE A 77 -27.56 -2.42 19.26
C ILE A 77 -29.00 -2.72 18.85
N VAL A 78 -29.69 -1.69 18.38
CA VAL A 78 -31.05 -1.77 17.85
C VAL A 78 -31.04 -1.32 16.39
N LEU A 79 -31.28 -2.26 15.47
CA LEU A 79 -31.47 -2.01 14.06
C LEU A 79 -32.84 -1.35 13.81
N PHE A 80 -32.81 -0.23 13.10
CA PHE A 80 -33.98 0.42 12.56
C PHE A 80 -34.22 -0.03 11.11
N PRO A 81 -35.44 -0.48 10.77
CA PRO A 81 -35.75 -0.89 9.40
C PRO A 81 -35.74 0.33 8.48
N CYS A 82 -34.82 0.34 7.50
CA CYS A 82 -34.75 1.36 6.44
C CYS A 82 -35.18 0.80 5.07
N GLU A 83 -35.62 -0.45 5.01
CA GLU A 83 -36.01 -1.16 3.79
C GLU A 83 -37.37 -0.75 3.25
N MET A 84 -37.53 -0.85 1.93
CA MET A 84 -38.82 -0.68 1.26
C MET A 84 -39.60 -2.01 1.22
N GLY A 85 -39.77 -2.66 2.38
CA GLY A 85 -40.61 -3.86 2.51
C GLY A 85 -40.18 -4.81 3.64
N GLU A 86 -41.17 -5.47 4.25
CA GLU A 86 -40.97 -6.39 5.39
C GLU A 86 -40.15 -7.63 5.02
N GLU A 87 -40.34 -8.16 3.80
CA GLU A 87 -39.61 -9.33 3.30
C GLU A 87 -38.11 -9.03 3.16
N TYR A 88 -37.76 -7.87 2.59
CA TYR A 88 -36.36 -7.42 2.43
C TYR A 88 -35.69 -7.17 3.78
N PHE A 89 -36.41 -6.54 4.71
CA PHE A 89 -35.93 -6.33 6.07
C PHE A 89 -35.68 -7.65 6.80
N THR A 90 -36.61 -8.60 6.70
CA THR A 90 -36.48 -9.90 7.38
C THR A 90 -35.28 -10.67 6.85
N ALA A 91 -35.10 -10.73 5.52
CA ALA A 91 -33.93 -11.37 4.91
C ALA A 91 -32.62 -10.71 5.39
N TYR A 92 -32.54 -9.37 5.30
CA TYR A 92 -31.36 -8.62 5.72
C TYR A 92 -31.01 -8.79 7.20
N PHE A 93 -32.02 -8.76 8.08
CA PHE A 93 -31.82 -8.90 9.52
C PHE A 93 -31.44 -10.33 9.92
N SER A 94 -31.95 -11.35 9.22
CA SER A 94 -31.55 -12.75 9.45
C SER A 94 -30.09 -13.02 9.10
N ASP A 95 -29.52 -12.30 8.14
CA ASP A 95 -28.12 -12.44 7.71
C ASP A 95 -27.14 -11.66 8.62
N MET A 96 -27.62 -10.91 9.62
CA MET A 96 -26.75 -10.17 10.53
C MET A 96 -25.88 -11.10 11.40
N PRO A 97 -24.58 -10.80 11.56
CA PRO A 97 -23.60 -11.70 12.19
C PRO A 97 -23.75 -11.83 13.71
N MET A 98 -24.56 -10.98 14.34
CA MET A 98 -24.73 -10.89 15.79
C MET A 98 -26.21 -10.82 16.16
N PRO A 99 -26.62 -11.31 17.35
CA PRO A 99 -28.02 -11.40 17.77
C PRO A 99 -28.55 -10.03 18.25
N TRP A 100 -28.29 -8.98 17.47
CA TRP A 100 -28.76 -7.63 17.74
C TRP A 100 -30.29 -7.56 17.76
N LEU A 101 -30.80 -6.50 18.35
CA LEU A 101 -32.23 -6.23 18.38
C LEU A 101 -32.64 -5.45 17.13
N ALA A 102 -33.91 -5.53 16.76
CA ALA A 102 -34.47 -4.66 15.75
C ALA A 102 -35.89 -4.22 16.10
N VAL A 103 -36.26 -3.04 15.61
CA VAL A 103 -37.64 -2.57 15.67
C VAL A 103 -38.46 -3.34 14.63
N PRO A 104 -39.60 -3.95 15.01
CA PRO A 104 -40.46 -4.64 14.04
C PRO A 104 -40.91 -3.71 12.91
N PHE A 105 -40.85 -4.20 11.67
CA PHE A 105 -41.11 -3.44 10.44
C PHE A 105 -42.46 -2.69 10.46
N SER A 106 -43.51 -3.36 10.93
CA SER A 106 -44.90 -2.88 10.92
C SER A 106 -45.19 -1.69 11.84
N GLY A 107 -44.23 -1.20 12.62
CA GLY A 107 -44.41 0.06 13.33
C GLY A 107 -43.11 0.83 13.55
N ALA A 108 -42.24 0.81 12.56
CA ALA A 108 -41.19 1.81 12.47
C ALA A 108 -41.77 3.05 11.80
N ASP A 109 -41.91 4.13 12.58
CA ASP A 109 -42.11 5.47 12.04
C ASP A 109 -40.79 6.21 12.24
N LEU A 110 -40.04 6.40 11.16
CA LEU A 110 -38.88 7.29 11.15
C LEU A 110 -39.44 8.71 11.22
N GLY A 111 -39.83 9.16 12.42
CA GLY A 111 -40.30 10.52 12.60
C GLY A 111 -39.27 11.54 12.09
N GLU A 112 -39.70 12.81 11.94
CA GLU A 112 -38.85 13.94 11.55
C GLU A 112 -37.44 14.02 12.20
N PRO A 113 -37.19 13.64 13.47
CA PRO A 113 -35.87 13.87 14.08
C PRO A 113 -34.70 13.17 13.38
N PHE A 114 -34.86 11.97 12.83
CA PHE A 114 -33.74 11.24 12.19
C PHE A 114 -33.73 11.35 10.67
N GLY A 115 -34.58 12.21 10.09
CA GLY A 115 -34.61 12.48 8.66
C GLY A 115 -33.33 13.13 8.15
N GLY A 116 -32.75 12.58 7.06
CA GLY A 116 -31.56 13.12 6.41
C GLY A 116 -30.22 12.55 6.88
N LEU A 117 -30.22 11.48 7.68
CA LEU A 117 -29.02 10.70 7.97
C LEU A 117 -28.52 9.97 6.72
N SER A 118 -27.20 9.96 6.51
CA SER A 118 -26.56 9.11 5.52
C SER A 118 -26.54 7.66 6.00
N LEU A 119 -26.79 6.70 5.11
CA LEU A 119 -26.65 5.28 5.46
C LEU A 119 -25.18 4.84 5.22
N PRO A 120 -24.56 4.11 6.16
CA PRO A 120 -25.12 3.69 7.44
C PRO A 120 -24.99 4.84 8.44
N SER A 121 -25.88 4.86 9.43
CA SER A 121 -25.73 5.78 10.56
C SER A 121 -25.84 5.00 11.87
N LEU A 122 -25.00 5.37 12.83
CA LEU A 122 -25.05 4.87 14.19
C LEU A 122 -25.23 6.06 15.13
N VAL A 123 -26.42 6.18 15.70
CA VAL A 123 -26.73 7.19 16.73
C VAL A 123 -26.66 6.50 18.08
N VAL A 124 -25.82 7.00 18.99
CA VAL A 124 -25.67 6.40 20.32
C VAL A 124 -26.46 7.19 21.35
N LEU A 125 -27.31 6.51 22.09
CA LEU A 125 -28.06 7.03 23.24
C LEU A 125 -27.40 6.56 24.53
N ASP A 126 -27.30 7.46 25.51
CA ASP A 126 -26.86 7.12 26.86
C ASP A 126 -27.93 6.34 27.65
N ALA A 127 -27.59 5.95 28.88
CA ALA A 127 -28.46 5.22 29.80
C ALA A 127 -29.81 5.91 30.13
N ASN A 128 -29.92 7.22 29.88
CA ASN A 128 -31.12 8.02 30.10
C ASN A 128 -31.89 8.34 28.80
N GLY A 129 -31.43 7.81 27.66
CA GLY A 129 -32.01 8.09 26.34
C GLY A 129 -31.58 9.42 25.74
N LYS A 130 -30.53 10.06 26.25
CA LYS A 130 -29.95 11.27 25.65
C LYS A 130 -28.99 10.89 24.52
N VAL A 131 -29.06 11.58 23.39
CA VAL A 131 -28.12 11.39 22.27
C VAL A 131 -26.72 11.80 22.72
N ALA A 132 -25.84 10.80 22.85
CA ALA A 132 -24.43 10.97 23.16
C ALA A 132 -23.64 11.42 21.92
N THR A 133 -23.95 10.85 20.74
CA THR A 133 -23.32 11.22 19.47
C THR A 133 -24.14 10.75 18.27
N THR A 134 -24.07 11.49 17.16
CA THR A 134 -24.53 11.03 15.84
C THR A 134 -23.40 10.51 14.95
N LYS A 135 -22.14 10.58 15.41
CA LYS A 135 -20.93 10.15 14.68
C LYS A 135 -20.50 8.73 15.09
N GLY A 136 -21.44 7.87 15.44
CA GLY A 136 -21.13 6.54 15.99
C GLY A 136 -20.34 5.66 15.01
N VAL A 137 -20.55 5.82 13.70
CA VAL A 137 -19.79 5.10 12.66
C VAL A 137 -18.31 5.48 12.71
N ASP A 138 -18.01 6.78 12.68
CA ASP A 138 -16.63 7.29 12.71
C ASP A 138 -15.92 6.91 14.01
N LEU A 139 -16.61 7.00 15.15
CA LEU A 139 -16.04 6.66 16.46
C LEU A 139 -15.82 5.15 16.61
N ALA A 140 -16.75 4.32 16.14
CA ALA A 140 -16.55 2.88 16.07
C ALA A 140 -15.38 2.53 15.14
N ASN A 141 -15.20 3.28 14.04
CA ASN A 141 -14.09 3.10 13.12
C ASN A 141 -12.74 3.56 13.67
N ARG A 142 -12.69 4.64 14.44
CA ARG A 142 -11.42 5.17 14.96
C ARG A 142 -11.00 4.52 16.28
N TYR A 143 -11.94 4.38 17.22
CA TYR A 143 -11.66 4.02 18.61
C TYR A 143 -12.28 2.69 19.04
N ARG A 144 -13.09 2.05 18.19
CA ARG A 144 -13.78 0.77 18.48
C ARG A 144 -14.52 0.84 19.83
N GLY A 145 -14.40 -0.18 20.68
CA GLY A 145 -15.00 -0.21 22.01
C GLY A 145 -14.48 0.88 22.95
N ALA A 146 -13.26 1.40 22.77
CA ALA A 146 -12.68 2.40 23.67
C ALA A 146 -13.47 3.72 23.69
N ALA A 147 -14.24 4.00 22.62
CA ALA A 147 -15.14 5.12 22.56
C ALA A 147 -16.28 5.04 23.57
N TYR A 148 -16.66 3.86 24.06
CA TYR A 148 -17.77 3.69 25.01
C TYR A 148 -17.57 4.58 26.26
N PRO A 149 -18.60 5.30 26.73
CA PRO A 149 -20.02 5.28 26.30
C PRO A 149 -20.38 6.25 25.15
N PHE A 150 -19.41 6.61 24.32
CA PHE A 150 -19.50 7.49 23.14
C PHE A 150 -19.91 8.93 23.48
N THR A 151 -19.58 9.39 24.69
CA THR A 151 -19.80 10.77 25.12
C THR A 151 -18.73 11.69 24.55
N GLU A 152 -19.08 12.97 24.34
CA GLU A 152 -18.12 13.98 23.89
C GLU A 152 -16.91 14.11 24.83
N GLU A 153 -17.11 14.01 26.14
CA GLU A 153 -16.03 13.99 27.13
C GLU A 153 -15.06 12.82 26.90
N ARG A 154 -15.60 11.60 26.70
CA ARG A 154 -14.77 10.42 26.45
C ARG A 154 -14.01 10.51 25.12
N VAL A 155 -14.64 11.06 24.08
CA VAL A 155 -13.98 11.28 22.79
C VAL A 155 -12.82 12.26 22.93
N ARG A 156 -13.01 13.37 23.66
CA ARG A 156 -11.92 14.34 23.92
C ARG A 156 -10.77 13.74 24.72
N GLU A 157 -11.05 12.83 25.67
CA GLU A 157 -10.01 12.09 26.39
C GLU A 157 -9.20 11.22 25.42
N LEU A 158 -9.86 10.47 24.54
CA LEU A 158 -9.20 9.60 23.55
C LEU A 158 -8.37 10.40 22.54
N GLU A 159 -8.88 11.54 22.06
CA GLU A 159 -8.15 12.44 21.18
C GLU A 159 -6.88 12.98 21.87
N ALA A 160 -6.97 13.34 23.15
CA ALA A 160 -5.82 13.80 23.94
C ALA A 160 -4.81 12.66 24.22
N GLU A 161 -5.29 11.45 24.51
CA GLU A 161 -4.45 10.24 24.66
C GLU A 161 -3.69 9.93 23.36
N GLU A 162 -4.38 10.02 22.21
CA GLU A 162 -3.83 9.81 20.87
C GLU A 162 -2.78 10.88 20.52
N GLU A 163 -3.09 12.17 20.76
CA GLU A 163 -2.14 13.25 20.55
C GLU A 163 -0.88 13.10 21.42
N ALA A 164 -1.05 12.75 22.69
CA ALA A 164 0.07 12.51 23.59
C ALA A 164 0.93 11.31 23.15
N MET A 165 0.29 10.24 22.67
CA MET A 165 0.98 9.09 22.07
C MET A 165 1.79 9.51 20.84
N LEU A 166 1.21 10.27 19.92
CA LEU A 166 1.90 10.71 18.70
C LEU A 166 3.09 11.63 19.01
N GLN A 167 2.97 12.50 20.02
CA GLN A 167 4.04 13.39 20.45
C GLN A 167 5.19 12.64 21.14
N ASN A 168 4.89 11.59 21.90
CA ASN A 168 5.90 10.80 22.60
C ASN A 168 5.51 9.31 22.64
N PRO A 169 5.74 8.56 21.54
CA PRO A 169 5.30 7.18 21.45
C PRO A 169 6.15 6.29 22.36
N THR A 170 5.47 5.47 23.17
CA THR A 170 6.07 4.51 24.10
C THR A 170 5.39 3.16 23.95
N LEU A 171 6.05 2.10 24.40
CA LEU A 171 5.50 0.75 24.38
C LEU A 171 4.11 0.69 25.02
N GLU A 172 3.96 1.35 26.17
CA GLU A 172 2.71 1.34 26.94
C GLU A 172 1.60 2.12 26.24
N ASN A 173 1.84 3.37 25.83
CA ASN A 173 0.78 4.16 25.22
C ASN A 173 0.39 3.64 23.83
N MET A 174 1.27 2.90 23.16
CA MET A 174 0.99 2.23 21.89
C MET A 174 0.18 0.94 22.09
N LEU A 175 0.63 0.03 22.96
CA LEU A 175 0.03 -1.31 23.09
C LEU A 175 -1.10 -1.41 24.12
N ILE A 176 -1.25 -0.42 25.02
CA ILE A 176 -2.32 -0.41 26.03
C ILE A 176 -3.48 0.46 25.55
N SER A 177 -4.71 -0.06 25.66
CA SER A 177 -5.95 0.68 25.38
C SER A 177 -7.07 0.18 26.30
N GLY A 178 -7.65 1.07 27.11
CA GLY A 178 -8.66 0.70 28.10
C GLY A 178 -8.17 -0.40 29.05
N PRO A 179 -8.92 -1.51 29.25
CA PRO A 179 -8.50 -2.60 30.13
C PRO A 179 -7.50 -3.58 29.47
N MET A 180 -7.09 -3.34 28.23
CA MET A 180 -6.23 -4.26 27.48
C MET A 180 -4.76 -3.89 27.67
N ASP A 181 -4.06 -4.70 28.44
CA ASP A 181 -2.64 -4.56 28.78
C ASP A 181 -1.79 -5.76 28.33
N PHE A 182 -2.27 -6.52 27.33
CA PHE A 182 -1.63 -7.75 26.88
C PHE A 182 -1.61 -7.90 25.35
N VAL A 183 -0.64 -8.67 24.87
CA VAL A 183 -0.55 -9.20 23.50
C VAL A 183 -0.72 -10.73 23.53
N LEU A 184 -0.94 -11.34 22.37
CA LEU A 184 -1.10 -12.80 22.24
C LEU A 184 0.15 -13.42 21.66
N SER A 185 0.63 -14.52 22.25
CA SER A 185 1.62 -15.39 21.61
C SER A 185 0.97 -16.29 20.55
N GLY A 186 1.78 -16.86 19.66
CA GLY A 186 1.30 -17.76 18.60
C GLY A 186 0.54 -19.02 19.06
N ASP A 187 0.53 -19.35 20.36
CA ASP A 187 -0.31 -20.41 20.97
C ASP A 187 -1.54 -19.85 21.72
N GLY A 188 -1.85 -18.56 21.53
CA GLY A 188 -3.01 -17.89 22.09
C GLY A 188 -2.88 -17.48 23.56
N LYS A 189 -1.68 -17.60 24.18
CA LYS A 189 -1.49 -17.15 25.56
C LYS A 189 -1.37 -15.63 25.63
N LYS A 190 -1.90 -15.07 26.70
CA LYS A 190 -1.78 -13.64 27.02
C LYS A 190 -0.40 -13.37 27.61
N VAL A 191 0.31 -12.40 27.05
CA VAL A 191 1.60 -11.87 27.54
C VAL A 191 1.37 -10.41 27.91
N HIS A 192 1.63 -10.02 29.16
CA HIS A 192 1.41 -8.63 29.58
C HIS A 192 2.43 -7.70 28.93
N VAL A 193 2.01 -6.48 28.57
CA VAL A 193 2.89 -5.46 27.96
C VAL A 193 4.08 -5.13 28.88
N SER A 194 3.90 -5.25 30.20
CA SER A 194 4.98 -5.08 31.17
C SER A 194 6.13 -6.10 31.01
N GLU A 195 5.87 -7.28 30.44
CA GLU A 195 6.90 -8.30 30.18
C GLU A 195 7.78 -7.97 28.97
N LEU A 196 7.36 -7.00 28.15
CA LEU A 196 8.11 -6.48 27.01
C LEU A 196 9.00 -5.29 27.39
N GLN A 197 8.82 -4.72 28.58
CA GLN A 197 9.65 -3.63 29.07
C GLN A 197 11.10 -4.10 29.27
N GLY A 198 12.06 -3.28 28.85
CA GLY A 198 13.48 -3.64 28.87
C GLY A 198 13.96 -4.40 27.62
N LYS A 199 13.04 -4.81 26.73
CA LYS A 199 13.37 -5.48 25.48
C LYS A 199 13.33 -4.52 24.29
N THR A 200 14.04 -4.84 23.22
CA THR A 200 13.82 -4.18 21.94
C THR A 200 12.59 -4.81 21.28
N VAL A 201 11.57 -4.00 20.95
CA VAL A 201 10.30 -4.50 20.42
C VAL A 201 10.09 -3.95 19.01
N ALA A 202 9.97 -4.83 18.03
CA ALA A 202 9.59 -4.50 16.67
C ALA A 202 8.08 -4.66 16.49
N ILE A 203 7.36 -3.56 16.27
CA ILE A 203 5.94 -3.55 15.92
C ILE A 203 5.82 -3.61 14.40
N TYR A 204 5.29 -4.71 13.88
CA TYR A 204 5.27 -5.02 12.46
C TYR A 204 3.85 -5.06 11.91
N PHE A 205 3.57 -4.22 10.90
CA PHE A 205 2.27 -4.09 10.25
C PHE A 205 2.27 -4.89 8.95
N THR A 206 1.45 -5.92 8.86
CA THR A 206 1.39 -6.77 7.66
C THR A 206 0.05 -7.52 7.56
N MET A 207 -0.25 -8.07 6.40
CA MET A 207 -1.34 -9.02 6.22
C MET A 207 -0.84 -10.41 6.65
N LEU A 208 -1.59 -11.11 7.52
CA LEU A 208 -1.13 -12.39 8.07
C LEU A 208 -0.95 -13.45 6.98
N ALA A 209 -1.76 -13.39 5.93
CA ALA A 209 -1.64 -14.27 4.76
C ALA A 209 -0.33 -14.06 3.98
N SER A 210 0.29 -12.89 4.08
CA SER A 210 1.49 -12.51 3.34
C SER A 210 2.79 -12.82 4.09
N VAL A 211 2.74 -13.05 5.41
CA VAL A 211 3.92 -13.22 6.28
C VAL A 211 4.91 -14.26 5.75
N SER A 212 4.43 -15.39 5.21
CA SER A 212 5.28 -16.47 4.72
C SER A 212 6.13 -16.09 3.50
N ASN A 213 5.66 -15.13 2.70
CA ASN A 213 6.33 -14.65 1.49
C ASN A 213 6.94 -13.25 1.66
N ASP A 214 6.81 -12.64 2.84
CA ASP A 214 7.28 -11.28 3.07
C ASP A 214 8.79 -11.27 3.42
N PRO A 215 9.64 -10.62 2.60
CA PRO A 215 11.08 -10.54 2.85
C PRO A 215 11.44 -9.90 4.20
N VAL A 216 10.68 -8.90 4.64
CA VAL A 216 10.87 -8.23 5.94
C VAL A 216 10.60 -9.23 7.05
N ALA A 217 9.51 -10.01 6.94
CA ALA A 217 9.17 -11.02 7.91
C ALA A 217 10.28 -12.09 8.04
N GLN A 218 10.85 -12.54 6.92
CA GLN A 218 11.95 -13.50 6.93
C GLN A 218 13.19 -12.95 7.64
N GLN A 219 13.54 -11.68 7.41
CA GLN A 219 14.65 -11.03 8.12
C GLN A 219 14.36 -10.89 9.61
N LEU A 220 13.14 -10.50 10.00
CA LEU A 220 12.75 -10.42 11.41
C LEU A 220 12.83 -11.80 12.12
N LEU A 221 12.50 -12.90 11.43
CA LEU A 221 12.64 -14.25 11.98
C LEU A 221 14.11 -14.60 12.21
N ASP A 222 14.97 -14.36 11.23
CA ASP A 222 16.41 -14.58 11.31
C ASP A 222 17.05 -13.73 12.41
N MET A 223 16.69 -12.45 12.50
CA MET A 223 17.12 -11.53 13.56
C MET A 223 16.72 -12.05 14.94
N HIS A 224 15.46 -12.43 15.13
CA HIS A 224 14.97 -12.96 16.41
C HIS A 224 15.77 -14.20 16.84
N MET A 225 16.09 -15.10 15.91
CA MET A 225 16.93 -16.27 16.20
C MET A 225 18.36 -15.89 16.58
N LYS A 226 19.04 -15.09 15.76
CA LYS A 226 20.45 -14.72 15.97
C LYS A 226 20.68 -13.83 17.19
N LEU A 227 19.78 -12.87 17.45
CA LEU A 227 19.86 -12.00 18.63
C LEU A 227 19.70 -12.81 19.93
N LYS A 228 18.81 -13.80 19.92
CA LYS A 228 18.64 -14.74 21.03
C LYS A 228 19.89 -15.58 21.30
N GLU A 229 20.63 -15.98 20.26
CA GLU A 229 21.89 -16.73 20.40
C GLU A 229 23.00 -15.91 21.09
N ILE A 230 23.03 -14.59 20.84
CA ILE A 230 24.00 -13.69 21.47
C ILE A 230 23.52 -13.11 22.81
N GLY A 231 22.31 -13.45 23.26
CA GLY A 231 21.75 -13.06 24.56
C GLY A 231 21.04 -11.70 24.58
N GLU A 232 20.74 -11.14 23.41
CA GLU A 232 19.95 -9.91 23.28
C GLU A 232 18.44 -10.23 23.29
N GLU A 233 17.65 -9.38 23.97
CA GLU A 233 16.20 -9.54 24.05
C GLU A 233 15.50 -8.71 22.96
N PHE A 234 15.03 -9.41 21.93
CA PHE A 234 14.32 -8.84 20.79
C PHE A 234 12.99 -9.56 20.56
N GLU A 235 11.88 -8.83 20.57
CA GLU A 235 10.53 -9.36 20.37
C GLU A 235 9.87 -8.72 19.15
N VAL A 236 9.07 -9.50 18.44
CA VAL A 236 8.26 -9.00 17.32
C VAL A 236 6.80 -9.04 17.73
N VAL A 237 6.11 -7.90 17.64
CA VAL A 237 4.67 -7.75 17.87
C VAL A 237 4.00 -7.42 16.54
N VAL A 238 3.21 -8.35 16.02
CA VAL A 238 2.49 -8.17 14.77
C VAL A 238 1.19 -7.41 14.98
N VAL A 239 0.89 -6.50 14.08
CA VAL A 239 -0.41 -5.83 13.94
C VAL A 239 -0.95 -6.22 12.57
N SER A 240 -1.98 -7.06 12.55
CA SER A 240 -2.60 -7.47 11.29
C SER A 240 -3.31 -6.27 10.65
N THR A 241 -3.03 -6.06 9.37
CA THR A 241 -3.71 -5.08 8.50
C THR A 241 -4.80 -5.73 7.65
N ASP A 242 -5.04 -7.03 7.83
CA ASP A 242 -6.09 -7.74 7.12
C ASP A 242 -7.43 -7.04 7.38
N THR A 243 -8.21 -6.77 6.34
CA THR A 243 -9.57 -6.23 6.48
C THR A 243 -10.61 -7.34 6.52
N ASP A 244 -10.19 -8.58 6.28
CA ASP A 244 -11.10 -9.70 6.09
C ASP A 244 -11.68 -10.16 7.42
N THR A 245 -13.00 -10.23 7.42
CA THR A 245 -13.82 -10.25 8.64
C THR A 245 -14.10 -11.66 9.14
N GLU A 246 -13.75 -12.65 8.32
CA GLU A 246 -13.70 -14.04 8.72
C GLU A 246 -12.46 -14.25 9.58
N TRP A 247 -12.70 -14.75 10.79
CA TRP A 247 -11.69 -15.22 11.73
C TRP A 247 -10.72 -16.20 11.04
N GLN A 248 -9.68 -15.72 10.38
CA GLN A 248 -8.45 -16.48 10.25
C GLN A 248 -7.93 -16.59 11.68
N PRO A 249 -7.87 -17.80 12.27
CA PRO A 249 -7.33 -17.94 13.61
C PRO A 249 -5.93 -17.35 13.57
N PHE A 250 -5.70 -16.36 14.43
CA PHE A 250 -4.40 -15.77 14.69
C PHE A 250 -3.27 -16.84 14.74
N ASP A 251 -3.62 -17.99 15.31
CA ASP A 251 -2.82 -19.20 15.44
C ASP A 251 -2.29 -19.79 14.13
N GLN A 252 -2.92 -19.56 12.96
CA GLN A 252 -2.49 -20.14 11.68
C GLN A 252 -1.41 -19.33 10.99
N GLY A 253 -1.54 -17.99 10.95
CA GLY A 253 -0.60 -17.11 10.25
C GLY A 253 0.75 -16.98 10.94
N LEU A 254 0.76 -17.07 12.28
CA LEU A 254 1.98 -17.02 13.10
C LEU A 254 2.36 -18.38 13.71
N ALA A 255 1.74 -19.46 13.25
CA ALA A 255 2.01 -20.83 13.70
C ALA A 255 3.52 -21.14 13.63
N GLY A 256 4.11 -21.56 14.75
CA GLY A 256 5.52 -21.96 14.79
C GLY A 256 6.52 -20.80 14.86
N THR A 257 6.05 -19.56 14.93
CA THR A 257 6.89 -18.40 15.27
C THR A 257 6.91 -18.16 16.78
N ALA A 258 7.92 -17.45 17.28
CA ALA A 258 7.97 -16.94 18.65
C ALA A 258 7.29 -15.56 18.78
N TRP A 259 6.63 -15.09 17.72
CA TRP A 259 6.11 -13.73 17.65
C TRP A 259 4.84 -13.57 18.47
N LEU A 260 4.62 -12.31 18.85
CA LEU A 260 3.45 -11.85 19.56
C LEU A 260 2.56 -11.10 18.58
N ALA A 261 1.31 -10.84 18.94
CA ALA A 261 0.50 -9.89 18.21
C ALA A 261 -0.54 -9.18 19.05
N VAL A 262 -0.94 -8.03 18.53
CA VAL A 262 -2.07 -7.30 19.04
C VAL A 262 -3.35 -8.05 18.66
N PRO A 263 -4.24 -8.34 19.63
CA PRO A 263 -5.56 -8.87 19.34
C PRO A 263 -6.30 -8.03 18.28
N TYR A 264 -6.57 -8.62 17.12
CA TYR A 264 -7.11 -7.92 15.95
C TYR A 264 -8.42 -7.15 16.23
N GLN A 265 -9.26 -7.64 17.13
CA GLN A 265 -10.62 -7.15 17.39
C GLN A 265 -10.70 -5.98 18.37
N PHE A 266 -9.58 -5.43 18.81
CA PHE A 266 -9.55 -4.48 19.92
C PHE A 266 -9.15 -3.08 19.47
N SER A 267 -9.60 -2.08 20.21
CA SER A 267 -9.24 -0.67 20.04
C SER A 267 -7.74 -0.41 19.86
N THR A 268 -6.87 -1.22 20.47
CA THR A 268 -5.41 -1.13 20.28
C THR A 268 -5.00 -1.33 18.82
N SER A 269 -5.53 -2.33 18.10
CA SER A 269 -5.15 -2.59 16.71
C SER A 269 -5.58 -1.42 15.81
N ALA A 270 -6.82 -0.96 15.95
CA ALA A 270 -7.35 0.18 15.20
C ALA A 270 -6.52 1.45 15.41
N LYS A 271 -6.18 1.75 16.68
CA LYS A 271 -5.31 2.88 17.04
C LYS A 271 -3.96 2.80 16.34
N LEU A 272 -3.32 1.63 16.34
CA LEU A 272 -2.00 1.46 15.72
C LEU A 272 -2.06 1.52 14.20
N ILE A 273 -3.06 0.86 13.58
CA ILE A 273 -3.23 0.87 12.12
C ILE A 273 -3.44 2.30 11.63
N ILE A 274 -4.38 3.04 12.22
CA ILE A 274 -4.73 4.40 11.77
C ILE A 274 -3.55 5.37 11.85
N ASN A 275 -2.64 5.18 12.81
CA ASN A 275 -1.58 6.14 13.10
C ASN A 275 -0.20 5.73 12.58
N PHE A 276 0.04 4.44 12.29
CA PHE A 276 1.38 3.92 12.01
C PHE A 276 1.44 2.88 10.87
N CYS A 277 0.33 2.51 10.22
CA CYS A 277 0.39 1.46 9.18
C CYS A 277 1.35 1.79 8.04
N ASP A 278 1.48 3.07 7.69
CA ASP A 278 2.37 3.54 6.61
C ASP A 278 3.85 3.32 6.94
N ASP A 279 4.22 3.22 8.23
CA ASP A 279 5.59 2.96 8.64
C ASP A 279 6.03 1.51 8.36
N THR A 280 5.09 0.56 8.21
CA THR A 280 5.29 -0.90 8.05
C THR A 280 6.01 -1.58 9.24
N LEU A 281 7.07 -0.98 9.78
CA LEU A 281 7.87 -1.47 10.89
C LEU A 281 8.29 -0.30 11.80
N VAL A 282 7.96 -0.43 13.08
CA VAL A 282 8.28 0.54 14.13
C VAL A 282 9.12 -0.17 15.20
N ILE A 283 10.23 0.45 15.63
CA ILE A 283 11.13 -0.12 16.64
C ILE A 283 11.01 0.68 17.94
N ILE A 284 10.70 -0.02 19.03
CA ILE A 284 10.73 0.49 20.40
C ILE A 284 11.98 -0.02 21.09
N GLY A 285 12.75 0.91 21.66
CA GLY A 285 13.97 0.57 22.39
C GLY A 285 13.71 -0.07 23.76
N PRO A 286 14.74 -0.64 24.40
CA PRO A 286 14.67 -1.18 25.76
C PRO A 286 14.17 -0.20 26.82
N ASP A 287 14.31 1.11 26.60
CA ASP A 287 13.80 2.16 27.49
C ASP A 287 12.28 2.40 27.35
N GLY A 288 11.62 1.61 26.49
CA GLY A 288 10.19 1.67 26.21
C GLY A 288 9.79 2.83 25.30
N LYS A 289 10.74 3.55 24.69
CA LYS A 289 10.46 4.68 23.79
C LYS A 289 10.66 4.32 22.33
N LEU A 290 9.98 5.06 21.46
CA LEU A 290 10.22 4.99 20.02
C LEU A 290 11.69 5.26 19.70
N LEU A 291 12.33 4.29 19.06
CA LEU A 291 13.70 4.40 18.58
C LEU A 291 13.74 4.84 17.12
N CYS A 292 12.97 4.19 16.26
CA CYS A 292 12.81 4.57 14.85
C CYS A 292 11.51 4.01 14.24
N ARG A 293 11.11 4.57 13.10
CA ARG A 293 9.92 4.19 12.31
C ARG A 293 10.31 4.10 10.83
N GLY A 294 9.55 3.36 10.03
CA GLY A 294 9.79 3.30 8.59
C GLY A 294 11.07 2.54 8.21
N VAL A 295 11.48 1.56 9.02
CA VAL A 295 12.76 0.85 8.84
C VAL A 295 12.61 -0.54 8.20
N SER A 296 11.48 -0.82 7.57
CA SER A 296 11.22 -2.08 6.87
C SER A 296 12.25 -2.35 5.78
N ASP A 297 12.57 -1.36 4.94
CA ASP A 297 13.59 -1.50 3.88
C ASP A 297 15.00 -1.74 4.45
N VAL A 298 15.34 -1.09 5.57
CA VAL A 298 16.62 -1.28 6.25
C VAL A 298 16.72 -2.72 6.78
N VAL A 299 15.66 -3.23 7.40
CA VAL A 299 15.61 -4.63 7.88
C VAL A 299 15.65 -5.60 6.71
N GLU A 300 14.94 -5.33 5.62
CA GLU A 300 14.96 -6.19 4.44
C GLU A 300 16.36 -6.36 3.86
N TYR A 301 17.11 -5.25 3.78
CA TYR A 301 18.42 -5.18 3.14
C TYR A 301 19.57 -5.58 4.07
N HIS A 302 19.60 -5.04 5.28
CA HIS A 302 20.70 -5.19 6.23
C HIS A 302 20.44 -6.27 7.29
N GLY A 303 19.19 -6.69 7.49
CA GLY A 303 18.82 -7.72 8.46
C GLY A 303 19.35 -7.38 9.86
N ILE A 304 20.08 -8.33 10.47
CA ILE A 304 20.65 -8.15 11.81
C ILE A 304 21.65 -7.00 11.92
N ASP A 305 22.30 -6.59 10.82
CA ASP A 305 23.26 -5.48 10.86
C ASP A 305 22.58 -4.13 11.13
N ALA A 306 21.25 -4.05 10.98
CA ALA A 306 20.44 -2.90 11.39
C ALA A 306 20.36 -2.75 12.92
N TYR A 307 20.58 -3.82 13.69
CA TYR A 307 20.59 -3.78 15.15
C TYR A 307 21.80 -2.97 15.67
N PRO A 308 21.66 -2.11 16.69
CA PRO A 308 20.51 -1.93 17.58
C PRO A 308 19.51 -0.85 17.13
N PHE A 309 19.45 -0.52 15.83
CA PHE A 309 18.58 0.51 15.27
C PHE A 309 18.80 1.91 15.83
N SER A 310 19.99 2.19 16.38
CA SER A 310 20.32 3.54 16.84
C SER A 310 20.45 4.49 15.64
N PRO A 311 20.16 5.80 15.83
CA PRO A 311 20.34 6.78 14.77
C PRO A 311 21.74 6.75 14.13
N GLU A 312 22.78 6.55 14.95
CA GLU A 312 24.16 6.44 14.47
C GLU A 312 24.37 5.19 13.62
N LYS A 313 23.77 4.06 14.00
CA LYS A 313 23.88 2.81 13.22
C LYS A 313 23.15 2.91 11.89
N LEU A 314 21.96 3.50 11.89
CA LEU A 314 21.19 3.72 10.65
C LEU A 314 21.93 4.68 9.71
N GLU A 315 22.55 5.74 10.24
CA GLU A 315 23.38 6.66 9.46
C GLU A 315 24.64 5.98 8.91
N GLU A 316 25.29 5.11 9.70
CA GLU A 316 26.42 4.29 9.24
C GLU A 316 26.03 3.41 8.03
N LEU A 317 24.89 2.71 8.12
CA LEU A 317 24.39 1.88 7.03
C LEU A 317 24.03 2.71 5.80
N ALA A 318 23.38 3.86 5.98
CA ALA A 318 23.07 4.77 4.89
C ALA A 318 24.33 5.29 4.16
N GLN A 319 25.42 5.55 4.91
CA GLN A 319 26.71 5.93 4.33
C GLN A 319 27.37 4.78 3.58
N LEU A 320 27.27 3.55 4.08
CA LEU A 320 27.75 2.35 3.38
C LEU A 320 26.98 2.10 2.09
N ASP A 321 25.65 2.24 2.12
CA ASP A 321 24.80 2.09 0.93
C ASP A 321 25.11 3.17 -0.10
N LYS A 322 25.27 4.42 0.33
CA LYS A 322 25.67 5.52 -0.53
C LYS A 322 27.05 5.27 -1.16
N ALA A 323 28.04 4.87 -0.37
CA ALA A 323 29.37 4.54 -0.88
C ALA A 323 29.33 3.38 -1.89
N LYS A 324 28.50 2.36 -1.63
CA LYS A 324 28.28 1.24 -2.54
C LYS A 324 27.69 1.71 -3.87
N ILE A 325 26.69 2.59 -3.85
CA ILE A 325 26.10 3.21 -5.06
C ILE A 325 27.14 4.06 -5.80
N GLU A 326 27.92 4.87 -5.09
CA GLU A 326 28.95 5.74 -5.70
C GLU A 326 30.10 4.95 -6.32
N SER A 327 30.41 3.77 -5.77
CA SER A 327 31.42 2.84 -6.29
C SER A 327 30.85 1.78 -7.25
N GLN A 328 29.56 1.87 -7.59
CA GLN A 328 28.86 0.87 -8.40
C GLN A 328 29.52 0.73 -9.78
N THR A 329 29.82 -0.51 -10.15
CA THR A 329 30.21 -0.89 -11.50
C THR A 329 29.24 -1.91 -12.08
N LEU A 330 29.27 -2.13 -13.40
CA LEU A 330 28.45 -3.14 -14.03
C LEU A 330 28.77 -4.54 -13.49
N GLU A 331 30.03 -4.84 -13.23
CA GLU A 331 30.46 -6.09 -12.62
C GLU A 331 29.96 -6.24 -11.19
N SER A 332 29.93 -5.16 -10.40
CA SER A 332 29.37 -5.21 -9.04
C SER A 332 27.88 -5.57 -9.02
N LEU A 333 27.16 -5.26 -10.10
CA LEU A 333 25.74 -5.58 -10.28
C LEU A 333 25.52 -6.98 -10.85
N LEU A 334 26.35 -7.38 -11.82
CA LEU A 334 26.12 -8.58 -12.63
C LEU A 334 27.05 -9.76 -12.29
N VAL A 335 28.03 -9.62 -11.41
CA VAL A 335 28.94 -10.73 -11.04
C VAL A 335 28.68 -11.18 -9.61
N SER A 336 28.34 -12.46 -9.43
CA SER A 336 28.15 -13.08 -8.11
C SER A 336 28.74 -14.49 -8.07
N GLY A 337 29.94 -14.63 -7.51
CA GLY A 337 30.66 -15.91 -7.50
C GLY A 337 30.97 -16.37 -8.93
N GLU A 338 30.48 -17.56 -9.30
CA GLU A 338 30.63 -18.14 -10.65
C GLU A 338 29.57 -17.62 -11.66
N LEU A 339 28.66 -16.73 -11.23
CA LEU A 339 27.67 -16.09 -12.11
C LEU A 339 28.26 -14.80 -12.69
N ASP A 340 29.13 -14.95 -13.68
CA ASP A 340 29.83 -13.87 -14.39
C ASP A 340 29.35 -13.68 -15.85
N TYR A 341 28.16 -14.19 -16.16
CA TYR A 341 27.57 -14.17 -17.50
C TYR A 341 26.08 -13.85 -17.50
N VAL A 342 25.56 -13.46 -18.65
CA VAL A 342 24.12 -13.38 -18.96
C VAL A 342 23.78 -14.29 -20.13
N LEU A 343 22.50 -14.58 -20.34
CA LEU A 343 22.02 -15.43 -21.42
C LEU A 343 21.78 -14.60 -22.68
N GLY A 344 22.40 -15.01 -23.77
CA GLY A 344 22.03 -14.65 -25.14
C GLY A 344 21.05 -15.66 -25.72
N LYS A 345 20.80 -15.54 -27.02
CA LYS A 345 19.91 -16.47 -27.74
C LYS A 345 20.53 -17.87 -27.83
N ASP A 346 19.65 -18.87 -27.91
CA ASP A 346 20.01 -20.30 -27.95
C ASP A 346 20.85 -20.77 -26.74
N GLY A 347 20.73 -20.09 -25.60
CA GLY A 347 21.46 -20.42 -24.36
C GLY A 347 22.94 -20.04 -24.37
N LEU A 348 23.37 -19.19 -25.32
CA LEU A 348 24.73 -18.66 -25.34
C LEU A 348 25.02 -17.91 -24.04
N LYS A 349 26.14 -18.21 -23.38
CA LYS A 349 26.58 -17.46 -22.20
C LYS A 349 27.47 -16.31 -22.64
N VAL A 350 27.00 -15.09 -22.43
CA VAL A 350 27.73 -13.84 -22.73
C VAL A 350 28.42 -13.37 -21.44
N PRO A 351 29.76 -13.34 -21.39
CA PRO A 351 30.50 -12.83 -20.23
C PRO A 351 30.15 -11.36 -19.93
N VAL A 352 30.01 -11.02 -18.65
CA VAL A 352 29.71 -9.64 -18.21
C VAL A 352 30.80 -8.66 -18.69
N THR A 353 32.04 -9.11 -18.81
CA THR A 353 33.18 -8.31 -19.31
C THR A 353 32.97 -7.80 -20.74
N GLU A 354 32.13 -8.45 -21.56
CA GLU A 354 31.80 -7.98 -22.90
C GLU A 354 30.80 -6.80 -22.88
N LEU A 355 30.09 -6.60 -21.77
CA LEU A 355 29.09 -5.54 -21.58
C LEU A 355 29.67 -4.29 -20.91
N VAL A 356 30.86 -4.38 -20.33
CA VAL A 356 31.53 -3.26 -19.66
C VAL A 356 31.83 -2.16 -20.67
N GLY A 357 31.49 -0.91 -20.34
CA GLY A 357 31.60 0.22 -21.25
C GLY A 357 30.38 0.44 -22.15
N MET A 358 29.36 -0.43 -22.08
CA MET A 358 28.08 -0.24 -22.79
C MET A 358 27.04 0.45 -21.91
N ASN A 359 26.07 1.11 -22.54
CA ASN A 359 24.84 1.49 -21.85
C ASN A 359 23.94 0.26 -21.72
N VAL A 360 23.59 -0.12 -20.49
CA VAL A 360 22.80 -1.32 -20.20
C VAL A 360 21.46 -0.92 -19.61
N LEU A 361 20.38 -1.41 -20.20
CA LEU A 361 19.03 -1.27 -19.65
C LEU A 361 18.60 -2.59 -19.00
N PHE A 362 18.28 -2.55 -17.71
CA PHE A 362 17.64 -3.66 -17.02
C PHE A 362 16.12 -3.54 -17.19
N TYR A 363 15.52 -4.56 -17.77
CA TYR A 363 14.06 -4.63 -17.96
C TYR A 363 13.44 -5.61 -16.97
N PHE A 364 12.77 -5.07 -15.96
CA PHE A 364 12.04 -5.85 -14.95
C PHE A 364 10.60 -6.06 -15.44
N SER A 365 10.16 -7.32 -15.52
CA SER A 365 8.79 -7.62 -15.94
C SER A 365 8.30 -9.01 -15.53
N LYS A 366 6.99 -9.15 -15.30
CA LYS A 366 6.25 -10.41 -15.13
C LYS A 366 5.02 -10.50 -16.04
N LYS A 367 4.42 -11.69 -16.11
CA LYS A 367 3.24 -12.05 -16.93
C LYS A 367 2.05 -11.08 -16.89
N ASP A 368 1.74 -10.49 -15.73
CA ASP A 368 0.56 -9.63 -15.53
C ASP A 368 0.88 -8.11 -15.55
N GLY A 369 2.08 -7.72 -16.00
CA GLY A 369 2.50 -6.30 -16.10
C GLY A 369 2.15 -5.63 -17.43
N ALA A 370 2.66 -4.42 -17.67
CA ALA A 370 2.47 -3.66 -18.93
C ALA A 370 3.26 -4.23 -20.14
N PHE A 371 3.54 -5.54 -20.10
CA PHE A 371 4.40 -6.25 -21.03
C PHE A 371 3.88 -6.17 -22.47
N ALA A 372 2.58 -6.37 -22.67
CA ALA A 372 1.98 -6.43 -24.00
C ALA A 372 2.07 -5.08 -24.73
N GLU A 373 1.95 -3.98 -23.99
CA GLU A 373 1.95 -2.62 -24.51
C GLU A 373 3.38 -2.07 -24.67
N LEU A 374 4.28 -2.34 -23.70
CA LEU A 374 5.64 -1.81 -23.70
C LEU A 374 6.57 -2.56 -24.67
N LEU A 375 6.44 -3.89 -24.80
CA LEU A 375 7.36 -4.71 -25.56
C LEU A 375 7.53 -4.26 -27.03
N PRO A 376 6.47 -3.97 -27.82
CA PRO A 376 6.63 -3.51 -29.20
C PRO A 376 7.38 -2.18 -29.31
N VAL A 377 7.14 -1.26 -28.37
CA VAL A 377 7.79 0.05 -28.30
C VAL A 377 9.27 -0.12 -27.99
N LEU A 378 9.58 -0.96 -27.00
CA LEU A 378 10.95 -1.25 -26.58
C LEU A 378 11.75 -1.98 -27.67
N ILE A 379 11.14 -2.93 -28.39
CA ILE A 379 11.76 -3.61 -29.53
C ILE A 379 12.10 -2.62 -30.66
N LYS A 380 11.18 -1.70 -30.98
CA LYS A 380 11.42 -0.66 -32.00
C LYS A 380 12.56 0.26 -31.59
N ALA A 381 12.56 0.73 -30.34
CA ALA A 381 13.64 1.55 -29.81
C ALA A 381 14.98 0.80 -29.84
N TYR A 382 15.01 -0.44 -29.37
CA TYR A 382 16.20 -1.29 -29.36
C TYR A 382 16.83 -1.43 -30.74
N ARG A 383 16.04 -1.79 -31.76
CA ARG A 383 16.56 -1.93 -33.14
C ARG A 383 17.12 -0.62 -33.68
N ASN A 384 16.38 0.48 -33.52
CA ASN A 384 16.83 1.80 -33.98
C ASN A 384 18.13 2.25 -33.28
N ILE A 385 18.30 1.94 -32.00
CA ILE A 385 19.54 2.27 -31.26
C ILE A 385 20.69 1.38 -31.75
N LYS A 386 20.48 0.07 -31.90
CA LYS A 386 21.51 -0.87 -32.39
C LYS A 386 21.96 -0.56 -33.83
N GLU A 387 21.09 0.00 -34.66
CA GLU A 387 21.44 0.47 -36.00
C GLU A 387 22.42 1.65 -35.98
N ARG A 388 22.41 2.47 -34.91
CA ARG A 388 23.31 3.62 -34.73
C ARG A 388 24.65 3.26 -34.10
N GLY A 389 24.76 2.06 -33.51
CA GLY A 389 26.00 1.59 -32.86
C GLY A 389 25.78 0.42 -31.92
N ASN A 390 26.87 -0.21 -31.46
CA ASN A 390 26.82 -1.44 -30.65
C ASN A 390 27.02 -1.22 -29.14
N SER A 391 27.22 0.01 -28.66
CA SER A 391 27.47 0.34 -27.24
C SER A 391 26.20 0.40 -26.38
N PHE A 392 25.23 -0.49 -26.67
CA PHE A 392 23.93 -0.55 -26.01
C PHE A 392 23.41 -2.00 -25.96
N GLU A 393 22.87 -2.39 -24.81
CA GLU A 393 22.20 -3.68 -24.64
C GLU A 393 21.06 -3.62 -23.61
N ILE A 394 20.08 -4.52 -23.74
CA ILE A 394 19.02 -4.72 -22.75
C ILE A 394 19.23 -6.08 -22.06
N ILE A 395 19.12 -6.12 -20.73
CA ILE A 395 19.13 -7.34 -19.93
C ILE A 395 17.75 -7.50 -19.30
N PHE A 396 17.06 -8.54 -19.70
CA PHE A 396 15.79 -8.93 -19.11
C PHE A 396 16.00 -9.57 -17.73
N VAL A 397 15.29 -9.04 -16.73
CA VAL A 397 15.24 -9.55 -15.37
C VAL A 397 13.82 -10.05 -15.12
N SER A 398 13.64 -11.37 -15.13
CA SER A 398 12.31 -11.97 -15.03
C SER A 398 11.79 -11.95 -13.59
N GLU A 399 10.60 -11.39 -13.43
CA GLU A 399 9.81 -11.46 -12.20
C GLU A 399 8.75 -12.59 -12.25
N ASP A 400 8.82 -13.49 -13.23
CA ASP A 400 7.95 -14.67 -13.25
C ASP A 400 8.29 -15.66 -12.14
N THR A 401 7.27 -16.38 -11.71
CA THR A 401 7.36 -17.45 -10.72
C THR A 401 7.61 -18.83 -11.33
N ASP A 402 7.50 -18.98 -12.65
CA ASP A 402 7.65 -20.24 -13.37
C ASP A 402 8.50 -20.11 -14.64
N GLU A 403 9.23 -21.18 -14.97
CA GLU A 403 10.19 -21.24 -16.06
C GLU A 403 9.50 -21.20 -17.45
N GLU A 404 8.29 -21.74 -17.57
CA GLU A 404 7.53 -21.74 -18.84
C GLU A 404 7.17 -20.32 -19.26
N SER A 405 6.67 -19.51 -18.32
CA SER A 405 6.37 -18.09 -18.57
C SER A 405 7.63 -17.28 -18.88
N PHE A 406 8.77 -17.61 -18.23
CA PHE A 406 10.06 -16.98 -18.55
C PHE A 406 10.48 -17.23 -20.00
N GLU A 407 10.49 -18.49 -20.43
CA GLU A 407 10.93 -18.88 -21.77
C GLU A 407 10.02 -18.30 -22.87
N ASP A 408 8.70 -18.34 -22.67
CA ASP A 408 7.73 -17.76 -23.61
C ASP A 408 7.98 -16.25 -23.84
N ARG A 409 8.25 -15.50 -22.77
CA ARG A 409 8.51 -14.06 -22.85
C ARG A 409 9.90 -13.76 -23.40
N TYR A 410 10.93 -14.43 -22.90
CA TYR A 410 12.30 -14.24 -23.37
C TYR A 410 12.44 -14.59 -24.87
N GLY A 411 11.67 -15.57 -25.36
CA GLY A 411 11.60 -15.93 -26.77
C GLY A 411 11.11 -14.81 -27.69
N GLN A 412 10.33 -13.86 -27.17
CA GLN A 412 9.80 -12.72 -27.94
C GLN A 412 10.76 -11.51 -27.98
N MET A 413 11.76 -11.50 -27.11
CA MET A 413 12.70 -10.38 -26.96
C MET A 413 13.94 -10.56 -27.83
N PRO A 414 14.53 -9.50 -28.42
CA PRO A 414 15.76 -9.63 -29.21
C PRO A 414 17.07 -9.54 -28.38
N TRP A 415 16.99 -9.27 -27.08
CA TRP A 415 18.13 -8.92 -26.21
C TRP A 415 18.50 -10.03 -25.21
N LEU A 416 19.39 -9.73 -24.26
CA LEU A 416 19.96 -10.67 -23.27
C LEU A 416 19.04 -10.86 -22.05
N ALA A 417 19.26 -11.90 -21.24
CA ALA A 417 18.50 -12.12 -20.00
C ALA A 417 19.37 -12.66 -18.87
N LEU A 418 18.95 -12.42 -17.63
CA LEU A 418 19.41 -13.25 -16.51
C LEU A 418 18.78 -14.65 -16.59
N PRO A 419 19.50 -15.71 -16.20
CA PRO A 419 18.93 -17.03 -16.02
C PRO A 419 17.68 -17.03 -15.13
N PHE A 420 16.74 -17.93 -15.40
CA PHE A 420 15.60 -18.14 -14.50
C PHE A 420 16.09 -18.58 -13.11
N GLY A 421 15.53 -17.99 -12.05
CA GLY A 421 15.93 -18.27 -10.67
C GLY A 421 17.32 -17.73 -10.27
N ASP A 422 17.91 -16.82 -11.06
CA ASP A 422 19.23 -16.26 -10.75
C ASP A 422 19.23 -15.46 -9.44
N ALA A 423 20.16 -15.80 -8.53
CA ALA A 423 20.28 -15.16 -7.22
C ALA A 423 20.63 -13.66 -7.31
N ARG A 424 21.26 -13.21 -8.41
CA ARG A 424 21.56 -11.80 -8.66
C ARG A 424 20.30 -10.95 -8.79
N LYS A 425 19.15 -11.53 -9.15
CA LYS A 425 17.88 -10.82 -9.26
C LYS A 425 17.57 -10.04 -7.99
N LYS A 426 17.62 -10.71 -6.83
CA LYS A 426 17.33 -10.07 -5.53
C LYS A 426 18.27 -8.89 -5.26
N THR A 427 19.57 -9.06 -5.54
CA THR A 427 20.57 -8.00 -5.39
C THR A 427 20.28 -6.81 -6.30
N LEU A 428 19.89 -7.04 -7.56
CA LEU A 428 19.54 -5.98 -8.51
C LEU A 428 18.27 -5.25 -8.12
N THR A 429 17.21 -5.98 -7.76
CA THR A 429 15.95 -5.40 -7.28
C THR A 429 16.22 -4.47 -6.10
N MET A 430 17.08 -4.87 -5.16
CA MET A 430 17.46 -4.02 -4.03
C MET A 430 18.35 -2.83 -4.45
N ALA A 431 19.37 -3.07 -5.27
CA ALA A 431 20.31 -2.03 -5.72
C ALA A 431 19.61 -0.90 -6.48
N PHE A 432 18.50 -1.21 -7.16
CA PHE A 432 17.70 -0.24 -7.90
C PHE A 432 16.44 0.23 -7.16
N ASN A 433 16.38 -0.01 -5.84
CA ASN A 433 15.29 0.44 -4.97
C ASN A 433 13.91 -0.10 -5.40
N LYS A 434 13.82 -1.43 -5.58
CA LYS A 434 12.61 -2.19 -5.91
C LYS A 434 11.86 -1.62 -7.13
N PRO A 435 12.46 -1.69 -8.32
CA PRO A 435 11.78 -1.28 -9.55
C PRO A 435 10.46 -2.04 -9.71
N SER A 436 9.44 -1.37 -10.23
CA SER A 436 8.16 -2.00 -10.56
C SER A 436 8.30 -2.98 -11.74
N ASP A 437 7.30 -3.84 -11.92
CA ASP A 437 7.29 -4.88 -12.98
C ASP A 437 7.14 -4.33 -14.42
N SER A 438 7.38 -3.04 -14.61
CA SER A 438 7.41 -2.36 -15.92
C SER A 438 8.49 -1.27 -15.97
N ASP A 439 9.38 -1.22 -14.99
CA ASP A 439 10.47 -0.25 -14.95
C ASP A 439 11.65 -0.68 -15.83
N LEU A 440 12.25 0.33 -16.45
CA LEU A 440 13.55 0.22 -17.11
C LEU A 440 14.57 0.97 -16.27
N VAL A 441 15.59 0.26 -15.80
CA VAL A 441 16.72 0.86 -15.10
C VAL A 441 17.87 1.04 -16.07
N VAL A 442 18.39 2.26 -16.18
CA VAL A 442 19.50 2.62 -17.04
C VAL A 442 20.78 2.61 -16.23
N VAL A 443 21.75 1.83 -16.69
CA VAL A 443 23.13 1.83 -16.21
C VAL A 443 24.05 2.34 -17.32
N GLY A 444 24.84 3.35 -16.98
CA GLY A 444 25.78 3.99 -17.89
C GLY A 444 27.02 3.13 -18.16
N PRO A 445 27.88 3.56 -19.09
CA PRO A 445 29.06 2.81 -19.50
C PRO A 445 30.09 2.60 -18.37
N ASN A 446 30.11 3.44 -17.32
CA ASN A 446 30.98 3.24 -16.17
C ASN A 446 30.33 2.39 -15.06
N GLY A 447 29.10 1.92 -15.29
CA GLY A 447 28.35 1.10 -14.34
C GLY A 447 27.51 1.90 -13.33
N GLU A 448 27.43 3.23 -13.49
CA GLU A 448 26.59 4.11 -12.67
C GLU A 448 25.11 4.00 -13.03
N THR A 449 24.21 3.99 -12.05
CA THR A 449 22.76 4.07 -12.31
C THR A 449 22.40 5.48 -12.72
N VAL A 450 21.86 5.64 -13.94
CA VAL A 450 21.50 6.96 -14.49
C VAL A 450 20.02 7.28 -14.25
N ALA A 451 19.14 6.29 -14.42
CA ALA A 451 17.70 6.43 -14.21
C ALA A 451 17.08 5.09 -13.77
N THR A 452 16.11 5.10 -12.85
CA THR A 452 15.43 3.88 -12.37
C THR A 452 14.03 3.67 -12.95
N ARG A 453 13.50 4.66 -13.68
CA ARG A 453 12.15 4.65 -14.28
C ARG A 453 12.16 5.17 -15.71
N ALA A 454 12.97 4.55 -16.57
CA ALA A 454 13.16 5.01 -17.95
C ALA A 454 12.08 4.50 -18.94
N SER A 455 11.14 3.67 -18.49
CA SER A 455 10.00 3.20 -19.30
C SER A 455 9.20 4.38 -19.87
N GLY A 456 8.89 5.37 -19.03
CA GLY A 456 8.18 6.59 -19.45
C GLY A 456 8.92 7.39 -20.53
N LEU A 457 10.26 7.45 -20.46
CA LEU A 457 11.09 8.10 -21.47
C LEU A 457 11.05 7.34 -22.80
N VAL A 458 11.18 6.01 -22.77
CA VAL A 458 11.07 5.17 -23.98
C VAL A 458 9.66 5.25 -24.58
N CYS A 459 8.62 5.27 -23.76
CA CYS A 459 7.24 5.41 -24.23
C CYS A 459 6.98 6.75 -24.93
N SER A 460 7.54 7.82 -24.38
CA SER A 460 7.34 9.19 -24.85
C SER A 460 8.18 9.53 -26.09
N TYR A 461 9.46 9.10 -26.11
CA TYR A 461 10.45 9.53 -27.10
C TYR A 461 11.07 8.39 -27.93
N GLY A 462 10.81 7.12 -27.59
CA GLY A 462 11.36 5.97 -28.31
C GLY A 462 12.90 5.95 -28.30
N ALA A 463 13.52 5.76 -29.48
CA ALA A 463 14.97 5.76 -29.61
C ALA A 463 15.63 7.12 -29.38
N ALA A 464 14.89 8.23 -29.44
CA ALA A 464 15.42 9.56 -29.16
C ALA A 464 15.75 9.76 -27.67
N ALA A 465 15.18 8.93 -26.78
CA ALA A 465 15.54 8.92 -25.36
C ALA A 465 16.99 8.47 -25.10
N PHE A 466 17.65 7.84 -26.09
CA PHE A 466 19.01 7.32 -25.95
C PHE A 466 20.08 8.28 -26.53
N PRO A 467 21.20 8.52 -25.83
CA PRO A 467 21.56 7.99 -24.51
C PRO A 467 20.81 8.67 -23.36
N PHE A 468 20.28 7.84 -22.46
CA PHE A 468 19.52 8.24 -21.27
C PHE A 468 20.46 8.89 -20.25
N THR A 469 20.80 10.16 -20.47
CA THR A 469 21.72 10.93 -19.61
C THR A 469 21.00 12.14 -19.03
N LYS A 470 21.37 12.55 -17.81
CA LYS A 470 20.79 13.74 -17.14
C LYS A 470 20.90 15.03 -17.97
N GLN A 471 21.95 15.17 -18.79
CA GLN A 471 22.14 16.34 -19.67
C GLN A 471 21.21 16.34 -20.90
N ARG A 472 20.76 15.16 -21.35
CA ARG A 472 19.84 15.04 -22.50
C ARG A 472 18.37 15.25 -22.14
N GLU A 473 18.00 15.09 -20.87
CA GLU A 473 16.61 15.26 -20.40
C GLU A 473 16.08 16.68 -20.63
N GLU A 474 16.94 17.69 -20.63
CA GLU A 474 16.52 19.09 -20.79
C GLU A 474 16.75 19.62 -22.21
N VAL A 475 18.00 19.63 -22.69
CA VAL A 475 18.35 20.41 -23.90
C VAL A 475 17.86 19.77 -25.20
N GLU A 476 18.17 18.49 -25.43
CA GLU A 476 17.82 17.84 -26.70
C GLU A 476 16.33 17.49 -26.79
N LEU A 477 15.70 17.13 -25.66
CA LEU A 477 14.25 16.89 -25.63
C LEU A 477 13.44 18.18 -25.83
N GLU A 478 13.92 19.32 -25.33
CA GLU A 478 13.35 20.63 -25.66
C GLU A 478 13.51 20.97 -27.15
N GLU A 479 14.68 20.71 -27.76
CA GLU A 479 14.89 20.93 -29.19
C GLU A 479 13.96 20.07 -30.06
N VAL A 480 13.79 18.79 -29.71
CA VAL A 480 12.84 17.91 -30.38
C VAL A 480 11.40 18.43 -30.18
N ALA A 481 11.04 18.87 -28.98
CA ALA A 481 9.73 19.39 -28.67
C ALA A 481 9.41 20.75 -29.33
N ASN A 482 10.43 21.55 -29.66
CA ASN A 482 10.26 22.80 -30.41
C ASN A 482 9.75 22.54 -31.84
N GLY A 483 10.03 21.37 -32.41
CA GLY A 483 9.48 20.94 -33.70
C GLY A 483 8.00 20.53 -33.64
N TRP A 484 7.43 20.36 -32.45
CA TRP A 484 6.08 19.84 -32.28
C TRP A 484 5.01 20.95 -32.20
N PRO A 485 3.81 20.72 -32.77
CA PRO A 485 2.70 21.68 -32.69
C PRO A 485 2.33 22.02 -31.24
N GLU A 486 2.07 23.30 -30.95
CA GLU A 486 1.57 23.71 -29.62
C GLU A 486 0.17 23.19 -29.31
N ARG A 487 -0.64 22.95 -30.36
CA ARG A 487 -2.00 22.44 -30.26
C ARG A 487 -2.28 21.42 -31.36
N ILE A 488 -2.98 20.36 -31.01
CA ILE A 488 -3.41 19.32 -31.93
C ILE A 488 -4.89 18.99 -31.72
N ASN A 489 -5.54 18.55 -32.79
CA ASN A 489 -6.84 17.88 -32.69
C ASN A 489 -6.60 16.37 -32.71
N PHE A 490 -6.92 15.70 -31.62
CA PHE A 490 -6.66 14.27 -31.42
C PHE A 490 -7.97 13.49 -31.42
N TYR A 491 -8.07 12.48 -32.28
CA TYR A 491 -9.27 11.66 -32.46
C TYR A 491 -9.06 10.25 -31.91
N TYR A 492 -9.72 9.93 -30.79
CA TYR A 492 -9.63 8.60 -30.15
C TYR A 492 -11.00 8.11 -29.66
N TYR A 493 -11.73 8.94 -28.92
CA TYR A 493 -13.15 8.73 -28.53
C TYR A 493 -14.06 9.94 -28.78
N GLY A 494 -13.52 10.96 -29.45
CA GLY A 494 -14.11 12.26 -29.72
C GLY A 494 -13.05 13.19 -30.29
N ASP A 495 -13.43 14.41 -30.68
CA ASP A 495 -12.48 15.46 -31.09
C ASP A 495 -11.96 16.17 -29.83
N TYR A 496 -10.73 15.87 -29.43
CA TYR A 496 -10.06 16.54 -28.32
C TYR A 496 -9.08 17.58 -28.86
N GLU A 497 -9.20 18.83 -28.42
CA GLU A 497 -8.14 19.83 -28.60
C GLU A 497 -7.14 19.67 -27.46
N LEU A 498 -5.94 19.19 -27.78
CA LEU A 498 -4.88 18.97 -26.80
C LEU A 498 -3.78 20.02 -26.97
N VAL A 499 -3.20 20.44 -25.85
CA VAL A 499 -2.14 21.45 -25.78
C VAL A 499 -0.84 20.79 -25.34
N LYS A 500 0.27 21.17 -25.97
CA LYS A 500 1.60 20.71 -25.58
C LYS A 500 1.99 21.33 -24.23
N VAL A 501 2.33 20.49 -23.26
CA VAL A 501 2.77 20.90 -21.91
C VAL A 501 3.94 20.04 -21.45
N TYR A 502 4.75 20.57 -20.55
CA TYR A 502 5.84 19.85 -19.90
C TYR A 502 5.50 19.62 -18.42
N ASP A 503 5.75 18.42 -17.92
CA ASP A 503 5.61 18.06 -16.51
C ASP A 503 6.87 17.30 -16.05
N ASP A 504 7.45 17.75 -14.94
CA ASP A 504 8.58 17.08 -14.30
C ASP A 504 8.19 15.72 -13.70
N ASN A 505 6.89 15.48 -13.49
CA ASN A 505 6.37 14.23 -12.96
C ASN A 505 6.01 13.25 -14.07
N PHE A 506 5.98 11.96 -13.70
CA PHE A 506 5.41 10.93 -14.55
C PHE A 506 3.91 11.14 -14.73
N TYR A 507 3.41 10.82 -15.91
CA TYR A 507 1.99 10.85 -16.23
C TYR A 507 1.55 9.57 -16.91
N PHE A 508 0.27 9.23 -16.78
CA PHE A 508 -0.30 8.08 -17.45
C PHE A 508 -0.90 8.50 -18.79
N CYS A 509 -0.59 7.76 -19.87
CA CYS A 509 -1.11 8.04 -21.20
C CYS A 509 -2.43 7.31 -21.45
N ASP A 510 -3.51 8.06 -21.67
CA ASP A 510 -4.85 7.52 -21.88
C ASP A 510 -5.03 6.74 -23.20
N LYS A 511 -4.06 6.83 -24.14
CA LYS A 511 -4.10 6.11 -25.41
C LYS A 511 -3.49 4.71 -25.33
N CYS A 512 -2.31 4.60 -24.72
CA CYS A 512 -1.55 3.35 -24.70
C CYS A 512 -1.49 2.70 -23.32
N LEU A 513 -2.06 3.36 -22.30
CA LEU A 513 -2.11 2.87 -20.92
C LEU A 513 -0.71 2.62 -20.32
N LEU A 514 0.29 3.38 -20.79
CA LEU A 514 1.66 3.34 -20.31
C LEU A 514 2.04 4.67 -19.66
N ASP A 515 2.98 4.61 -18.72
CA ASP A 515 3.58 5.81 -18.14
C ASP A 515 4.38 6.61 -19.18
N GLY A 516 4.44 7.91 -18.98
CA GLY A 516 5.16 8.91 -19.74
C GLY A 516 5.91 9.87 -18.84
N ALA A 517 6.87 10.61 -19.41
CA ALA A 517 7.69 11.56 -18.67
C ALA A 517 8.01 12.79 -19.54
N GLY A 518 8.02 13.98 -18.92
CA GLY A 518 8.33 15.24 -19.59
C GLY A 518 7.17 15.77 -20.43
N TRP A 519 7.44 16.04 -21.72
CA TRP A 519 6.46 16.59 -22.65
C TRP A 519 5.26 15.67 -22.88
N GLN A 520 4.07 16.25 -22.93
CA GLN A 520 2.80 15.58 -23.17
C GLN A 520 1.81 16.47 -23.91
N TYR A 521 0.77 15.87 -24.46
CA TYR A 521 -0.41 16.59 -24.93
C TYR A 521 -1.55 16.38 -23.94
N TRP A 522 -2.11 17.49 -23.45
CA TRP A 522 -3.04 17.53 -22.34
C TRP A 522 -4.27 18.41 -22.63
N ASN A 523 -5.40 18.12 -21.98
CA ASN A 523 -6.56 19.03 -21.93
C ASN A 523 -7.13 19.19 -20.50
N GLU A 524 -8.02 20.16 -20.32
CA GLU A 524 -8.64 20.51 -19.02
C GLU A 524 -9.42 19.36 -18.36
N ASP A 525 -9.86 18.35 -19.13
CA ASP A 525 -10.52 17.15 -18.62
C ASP A 525 -9.54 16.07 -18.09
N HIS A 526 -8.25 16.44 -17.92
CA HIS A 526 -7.15 15.57 -17.51
C HIS A 526 -6.80 14.43 -18.49
N PHE A 527 -7.23 14.52 -19.75
CA PHE A 527 -6.80 13.60 -20.80
C PHE A 527 -5.36 13.90 -21.19
N ARG A 528 -4.48 12.90 -21.11
CA ARG A 528 -3.04 12.98 -21.30
C ARG A 528 -2.57 11.94 -22.30
N VAL A 529 -1.78 12.34 -23.28
CA VAL A 529 -1.18 11.41 -24.23
C VAL A 529 0.28 11.72 -24.50
N HIS A 530 1.07 10.66 -24.69
CA HIS A 530 2.47 10.79 -25.10
C HIS A 530 2.57 11.56 -26.43
N PRO A 531 3.65 12.32 -26.66
CA PRO A 531 3.91 12.94 -27.97
C PRO A 531 3.90 11.91 -29.11
N ARG A 532 4.55 10.76 -28.92
CA ARG A 532 4.53 9.63 -29.87
C ARG A 532 3.14 9.04 -30.10
N CYS A 533 2.25 9.12 -29.11
CA CYS A 533 0.87 8.66 -29.23
C CYS A 533 -0.02 9.68 -29.95
N ALA A 534 0.32 10.96 -29.87
CA ALA A 534 -0.48 12.06 -30.41
C ALA A 534 -0.08 12.43 -31.84
N LEU A 535 1.21 12.36 -32.16
CA LEU A 535 1.78 12.78 -33.43
C LEU A 535 1.93 11.61 -34.42
N PRO A 536 1.72 11.82 -35.72
CA PRO A 536 2.04 10.82 -36.75
C PRO A 536 3.55 10.54 -36.75
N GLU A 537 3.94 9.29 -37.04
CA GLU A 537 5.36 8.89 -37.10
C GLU A 537 6.09 9.65 -38.24
N ASN A 538 6.77 10.75 -37.91
CA ASN A 538 7.69 11.43 -38.84
C ASN A 538 9.11 10.85 -38.69
N GLU A 539 9.81 10.69 -39.81
CA GLU A 539 11.24 10.31 -39.88
C GLU A 539 12.15 11.26 -39.07
N GLU A 540 11.69 12.47 -38.75
CA GLU A 540 12.38 13.47 -37.92
C GLU A 540 12.43 13.15 -36.42
N MET A 541 11.66 12.17 -35.91
CA MET A 541 11.88 11.64 -34.55
C MET A 541 13.14 10.78 -34.44
N ASN A 542 13.81 10.48 -35.57
CA ASN A 542 15.13 9.88 -35.61
C ASN A 542 16.18 11.00 -35.73
N GLY A 543 16.55 11.62 -34.60
CA GLY A 543 17.55 12.70 -34.56
C GLY A 543 18.77 12.41 -35.45
N THR A 544 19.08 13.35 -36.34
CA THR A 544 20.25 13.28 -37.21
C THR A 544 21.46 13.79 -36.42
N TYR A 545 22.50 12.97 -36.31
CA TYR A 545 23.80 13.36 -35.77
C TYR A 545 24.67 13.85 -36.92
N GLU A 546 25.15 15.10 -36.86
CA GLU A 546 26.41 15.47 -37.50
C GLU A 546 27.54 15.05 -36.56
N GLU A 547 28.38 14.12 -37.00
CA GLU A 547 29.64 13.83 -36.31
C GLU A 547 30.54 15.07 -36.43
N ASP A 548 30.92 15.66 -35.29
CA ASP A 548 32.05 16.59 -35.20
C ASP A 548 33.33 15.84 -35.63
N ALA A 549 33.59 15.83 -36.93
CA ALA A 549 34.84 15.38 -37.49
C ALA A 549 35.94 16.35 -37.06
N GLY A 550 36.79 15.88 -36.14
CA GLY A 550 38.02 16.55 -35.74
C GLY A 550 38.83 16.98 -36.97
N GLY A 551 39.27 18.23 -36.95
CA GLY A 551 40.00 18.83 -38.06
C GLY A 551 41.29 18.11 -38.40
N GLU A 552 41.39 17.64 -39.63
CA GLU A 552 42.65 17.47 -40.34
C GLU A 552 42.71 18.53 -41.43
N GLY A 553 43.67 19.45 -41.30
CA GLY A 553 43.94 20.45 -42.31
C GLY A 553 44.74 19.84 -43.46
N GLU A 554 44.27 20.05 -44.69
CA GLU A 554 45.09 19.86 -45.88
C GLU A 554 45.10 21.14 -46.75
N GLU A 555 46.33 21.63 -46.87
CA GLU A 555 46.98 22.44 -47.89
C GLU A 555 46.16 22.96 -49.09
N GLN A 556 46.17 24.30 -49.22
CA GLN A 556 45.93 24.98 -50.48
C GLN A 556 47.17 24.88 -51.39
N VAL A 557 46.99 24.29 -52.57
CA VAL A 557 47.82 24.50 -53.75
C VAL A 557 46.93 25.07 -54.86
N GLU A 558 46.87 26.40 -54.95
CA GLU A 558 47.20 27.25 -56.12
C GLU A 558 46.86 28.72 -55.86
#